data_AF-A0A069DR49-F1
#
_entry.id   AF-A0A069DR49-F1
#
_cell.length_a   1.000
_cell.length_b   1.000
_cell.length_c   1.000
_cell.angle_alpha   90.00
_cell.angle_beta   90.00
_cell.angle_gamma   90.00
#
_symmetry.space_group_name_H-M   'P 1'
#
loop_
_entity.id
_entity.type
_entity.pdbx_description
1 polymer ?
#
loop_
_entity_poly.entity_id
_entity_poly.type
_entity_poly.pdbx_seq_one_letter_code
_entity_poly.pdbx_strand_id
1 'polypeptide(L)'
;MSAEMMCQLYEGQLSKYTNVMKGWQFRWFILDPKTGILSYYLSENENERKQQPRGWVHLEAAVIAPSDEDSNTFTVNSSSGESFKLRAQDARARQEWVNRLRAVSQMYTTAAAQNNPPLPPREHIVLTKPCMGAGVQSSTSLALWDAFSAVREHLFRAEQNNYLMQRAIDDLPATGEIKHVDPGLLILKASSQSMLTSLNQCLFILHQESANGLASGSIKTKGSIKHDHHSQHSHSKKKFQL
;
A
#
# COMPACT_ATOMS: atom_id res chain seq x y z
N MET A 1 -14.71 -15.18 22.31
CA MET A 1 -14.88 -13.73 22.51
C MET A 1 -16.05 -13.32 21.64
N SER A 2 -17.10 -12.72 22.23
CA SER A 2 -18.41 -12.54 21.58
C SER A 2 -18.34 -11.54 20.40
N ALA A 3 -19.08 -11.82 19.32
CA ALA A 3 -19.16 -10.98 18.13
C ALA A 3 -19.62 -9.54 18.44
N GLU A 4 -20.35 -9.36 19.53
CA GLU A 4 -20.83 -8.06 20.01
C GLU A 4 -19.69 -7.12 20.46
N MET A 5 -18.58 -7.66 20.98
CA MET A 5 -17.40 -6.84 21.35
C MET A 5 -16.66 -6.27 20.13
N MET A 6 -16.90 -6.79 18.92
CA MET A 6 -16.22 -6.36 17.69
C MET A 6 -16.96 -5.24 16.95
N CYS A 7 -18.23 -4.96 17.30
CA CYS A 7 -19.04 -3.92 16.68
C CYS A 7 -19.09 -2.61 17.49
N GLN A 8 -18.52 -2.60 18.70
CA GLN A 8 -18.56 -1.44 19.59
C GLN A 8 -17.37 -0.52 19.34
N LEU A 9 -17.65 0.80 19.29
CA LEU A 9 -16.63 1.84 19.25
C LEU A 9 -15.63 1.60 20.38
N TYR A 10 -14.34 1.61 20.06
CA TYR A 10 -13.30 1.42 21.06
C TYR A 10 -12.43 2.66 21.12
N GLU A 11 -12.40 3.29 22.30
CA GLU A 11 -11.68 4.53 22.51
C GLU A 11 -10.76 4.45 23.72
N GLY A 12 -9.73 5.30 23.71
CA GLY A 12 -8.82 5.40 24.84
C GLY A 12 -7.57 6.22 24.54
N GLN A 13 -6.87 6.58 25.60
CA GLN A 13 -5.63 7.34 25.54
C GLN A 13 -4.45 6.43 25.17
N LEU A 14 -3.70 6.82 24.14
CA LEU A 14 -2.44 6.18 23.75
C LEU A 14 -1.35 7.22 23.62
N SER A 15 -0.10 6.78 23.80
CA SER A 15 1.07 7.59 23.47
C SER A 15 1.39 7.40 21.99
N LYS A 16 1.26 8.46 21.19
CA LYS A 16 1.63 8.48 19.78
C LYS A 16 3.03 9.07 19.61
N TYR A 17 3.91 8.38 18.88
CA TYR A 17 5.18 8.96 18.48
C TYR A 17 4.96 10.01 17.38
N THR A 18 5.60 11.18 17.54
CA THR A 18 5.42 12.32 16.63
C THR A 18 6.67 12.58 15.78
N ASN A 19 7.79 12.95 16.40
CA ASN A 19 9.10 13.08 15.77
C ASN A 19 10.19 13.05 16.86
N VAL A 20 11.46 13.13 16.45
CA VAL A 20 12.60 13.10 17.38
C VAL A 20 12.56 14.25 18.40
N MET A 21 12.07 15.42 17.99
CA MET A 21 12.02 16.62 18.85
C MET A 21 10.92 16.58 19.89
N LYS A 22 9.72 16.11 19.51
CA LYS A 22 8.51 16.08 20.36
C LYS A 22 8.30 14.73 21.06
N GLY A 23 8.93 13.67 20.54
CA GLY A 23 8.85 12.33 21.08
C GLY A 23 7.44 11.75 21.12
N TRP A 24 7.15 11.08 22.23
CA TRP A 24 5.85 10.48 22.55
C TRP A 24 4.89 11.51 23.12
N GLN A 25 3.65 11.50 22.64
CA GLN A 25 2.62 12.46 23.02
C GLN A 25 1.30 11.73 23.27
N PHE A 26 0.62 12.05 24.37
CA PHE A 26 -0.71 11.50 24.63
C PHE A 26 -1.72 12.02 23.60
N ARG A 27 -2.49 11.11 23.03
CA ARG A 27 -3.59 11.39 22.11
C ARG A 27 -4.75 10.47 22.44
N TRP A 28 -5.96 11.00 22.30
CA TRP A 28 -7.17 10.19 22.41
C TRP A 28 -7.42 9.51 21.07
N PHE A 29 -7.48 8.18 21.06
CA PHE A 29 -7.76 7.41 19.85
C PHE A 29 -9.17 6.87 19.89
N ILE A 30 -9.80 6.86 18.71
CA ILE A 30 -11.13 6.29 18.52
C ILE A 30 -11.03 5.33 17.33
N LEU A 31 -11.33 4.06 17.59
CA LEU A 31 -11.51 3.02 16.59
C LEU A 31 -12.99 2.90 16.30
N ASP A 32 -13.37 3.15 15.05
CA ASP A 32 -14.73 2.95 14.54
C ASP A 32 -14.82 1.69 13.68
N PRO A 33 -15.41 0.60 14.20
CA PRO A 33 -15.58 -0.65 13.46
C PRO A 33 -16.55 -0.55 12.28
N LYS A 34 -17.41 0.49 12.22
CA LYS A 34 -18.40 0.66 11.13
C LYS A 34 -17.85 1.39 9.92
N THR A 35 -16.83 2.22 10.12
CA THR A 35 -16.11 2.89 9.03
C THR A 35 -14.77 2.24 8.73
N GLY A 36 -14.23 1.43 9.65
CA GLY A 36 -12.92 0.81 9.50
C GLY A 36 -11.77 1.81 9.70
N ILE A 37 -12.03 2.91 10.42
CA ILE A 37 -11.11 4.02 10.58
C ILE A 37 -10.62 4.08 12.03
N LEU A 38 -9.32 4.29 12.20
CA LEU A 38 -8.71 4.68 13.46
C LEU A 38 -8.33 6.16 13.40
N SER A 39 -9.01 7.00 14.18
CA SER A 39 -8.77 8.44 14.25
C SER A 39 -8.16 8.85 15.59
N TYR A 40 -7.52 10.02 15.64
CA TYR A 40 -6.99 10.56 16.89
C TYR A 40 -7.24 12.06 17.09
N TYR A 41 -7.36 12.43 18.36
CA TYR A 41 -7.66 13.77 18.86
C TYR A 41 -6.60 14.20 19.90
N LEU A 42 -6.57 15.50 20.21
CA LEU A 42 -5.66 16.05 21.22
C LEU A 42 -6.02 15.60 22.64
N SER A 43 -7.30 15.71 22.99
CA SER A 43 -7.85 15.36 24.29
C SER A 43 -9.12 14.53 24.19
N GLU A 44 -9.51 13.93 25.31
CA GLU A 44 -10.79 13.23 25.50
C GLU A 44 -12.00 14.19 25.49
N ASN A 45 -11.76 15.50 25.65
CA ASN A 45 -12.78 16.53 25.77
C ASN A 45 -13.81 16.48 24.63
N GLU A 46 -15.09 16.38 24.99
CA GLU A 46 -16.21 16.21 24.06
C GLU A 46 -16.34 17.36 23.04
N ASN A 47 -15.91 18.57 23.42
CA ASN A 47 -15.85 19.74 22.52
C ASN A 47 -14.77 19.60 21.44
N GLU A 48 -13.66 18.89 21.70
CA GLU A 48 -12.63 18.60 20.71
C GLU A 48 -12.98 17.37 19.86
N ARG A 49 -13.80 16.42 20.36
CA ARG A 49 -14.33 15.33 19.54
C ARG A 49 -15.28 15.81 18.44
N LYS A 50 -15.93 16.97 18.64
CA LYS A 50 -16.75 17.65 17.62
C LYS A 50 -15.90 18.35 16.55
N GLN A 51 -14.62 18.58 16.81
CA GLN A 51 -13.69 19.13 15.83
C GLN A 51 -13.22 18.04 14.86
N GLN A 52 -12.68 18.45 13.71
CA GLN A 52 -12.08 17.52 12.76
C GLN A 52 -10.94 16.73 13.44
N PRO A 53 -10.88 15.39 13.28
CA PRO A 53 -9.78 14.60 13.82
C PRO A 53 -8.44 15.13 13.29
N ARG A 54 -7.41 15.09 14.13
CA ARG A 54 -6.07 15.57 13.73
C ARG A 54 -5.39 14.68 12.71
N GLY A 55 -5.84 13.44 12.61
CA GLY A 55 -5.45 12.48 11.60
C GLY A 55 -6.22 11.19 11.82
N TRP A 56 -6.26 10.39 10.77
CA TRP A 56 -6.95 9.12 10.76
C TRP A 56 -6.22 8.15 9.83
N VAL A 57 -6.50 6.87 9.98
CA VAL A 57 -5.94 5.83 9.13
C VAL A 57 -7.01 4.80 8.81
N HIS A 58 -7.06 4.35 7.56
CA HIS A 58 -7.92 3.25 7.14
C HIS A 58 -7.30 1.93 7.58
N LEU A 59 -8.11 1.03 8.14
CA LEU A 59 -7.65 -0.27 8.58
C LEU A 59 -7.75 -1.33 7.48
N GLU A 60 -8.34 -1.01 6.33
CA GLU A 60 -8.39 -1.89 5.17
C GLU A 60 -6.95 -2.23 4.71
N ALA A 61 -6.63 -3.53 4.73
CA ALA A 61 -5.30 -4.05 4.49
C ALA A 61 -4.19 -3.45 5.38
N ALA A 62 -4.55 -2.85 6.53
CA ALA A 62 -3.57 -2.32 7.46
C ALA A 62 -2.86 -3.44 8.23
N VAL A 63 -1.55 -3.29 8.42
CA VAL A 63 -0.71 -4.22 9.17
C VAL A 63 -0.51 -3.70 10.59
N ILE A 64 -0.95 -4.50 11.57
CA ILE A 64 -0.80 -4.19 13.00
C ILE A 64 0.32 -5.07 13.59
N ALA A 65 1.45 -4.44 13.91
CA ALA A 65 2.66 -5.11 14.39
C ALA A 65 2.98 -4.71 15.85
N PRO A 66 2.79 -5.59 16.83
CA PRO A 66 3.34 -5.45 18.17
C PRO A 66 4.86 -5.38 18.10
N SER A 67 5.46 -4.52 18.92
CA SER A 67 6.92 -4.47 19.07
C SER A 67 7.43 -5.66 19.88
N ASP A 68 8.63 -6.13 19.54
CA ASP A 68 9.42 -7.12 20.28
C ASP A 68 10.35 -6.48 21.32
N GLU A 69 10.72 -5.21 21.12
CA GLU A 69 11.56 -4.44 22.06
C GLU A 69 10.90 -4.19 23.42
N ASP A 70 9.58 -3.97 23.44
CA ASP A 70 8.84 -3.71 24.68
C ASP A 70 7.41 -4.27 24.67
N SER A 71 6.83 -4.42 25.86
CA SER A 71 5.51 -5.04 26.03
C SER A 71 4.32 -4.13 25.79
N ASN A 72 4.53 -2.84 25.49
CA ASN A 72 3.47 -1.82 25.46
C ASN A 72 3.33 -1.13 24.09
N THR A 73 4.32 -1.27 23.21
CA THR A 73 4.41 -0.58 21.92
C THR A 73 3.90 -1.46 20.77
N PHE A 74 3.28 -0.82 19.78
CA PHE A 74 2.83 -1.44 18.53
C PHE A 74 2.77 -0.39 17.41
N THR A 75 2.75 -0.85 16.16
CA THR A 75 2.56 0.00 14.99
C THR A 75 1.29 -0.38 14.23
N VAL A 76 0.68 0.62 13.61
CA VAL A 76 -0.44 0.48 12.69
C VAL A 76 0.01 1.08 11.37
N ASN A 77 0.17 0.25 10.35
CA ASN A 77 0.64 0.66 9.03
C ASN A 77 -0.50 0.50 8.04
N SER A 78 -0.95 1.62 7.48
CA SER A 78 -1.97 1.67 6.43
C SER A 78 -1.45 1.14 5.10
N SER A 79 -2.35 0.61 4.28
CA SER A 79 -2.10 0.40 2.85
C SER A 79 -1.86 1.71 2.08
N SER A 80 -2.34 2.85 2.61
CA SER A 80 -2.09 4.20 2.05
C SER A 80 -0.67 4.74 2.30
N GLY A 81 0.16 4.05 3.08
CA GLY A 81 1.51 4.49 3.46
C GLY A 81 1.58 5.31 4.75
N GLU A 82 0.44 5.69 5.32
CA GLU A 82 0.39 6.31 6.65
C GLU A 82 0.70 5.28 7.74
N SER A 83 1.47 5.67 8.76
CA SER A 83 1.79 4.78 9.88
C SER A 83 1.75 5.49 11.22
N PHE A 84 1.20 4.80 12.22
CA PHE A 84 1.18 5.26 13.61
C PHE A 84 2.00 4.32 14.47
N LYS A 85 3.01 4.86 15.16
CA LYS A 85 3.70 4.18 16.26
C LYS A 85 3.05 4.59 17.57
N LEU A 86 2.49 3.60 18.26
CA LEU A 86 1.61 3.77 19.41
C LEU A 86 2.14 2.97 20.61
N ARG A 87 1.90 3.49 21.80
CA ARG A 87 2.23 2.84 23.06
C ARG A 87 1.03 2.90 24.00
N ALA A 88 0.63 1.74 24.49
CA ALA A 88 -0.43 1.56 25.48
C ALA A 88 0.12 1.71 26.91
N GLN A 89 -0.78 1.76 27.89
CA GLN A 89 -0.43 1.86 29.31
C GLN A 89 0.30 0.61 29.82
N ASP A 90 -0.14 -0.57 29.39
CA ASP A 90 0.43 -1.85 29.79
C ASP A 90 0.27 -2.91 28.67
N ALA A 91 0.82 -4.10 28.91
CA ALA A 91 0.82 -5.20 27.96
C ALA A 91 -0.58 -5.74 27.64
N ARG A 92 -1.51 -5.67 28.61
CA ARG A 92 -2.89 -6.13 28.45
C ARG A 92 -3.66 -5.14 27.58
N ALA A 93 -3.58 -3.85 27.88
CA ALA A 93 -4.17 -2.77 27.09
C ALA A 93 -3.62 -2.78 25.66
N ARG A 94 -2.31 -2.99 25.48
CA ARG A 94 -1.71 -3.19 24.16
C ARG A 94 -2.38 -4.35 23.42
N GLN A 95 -2.50 -5.50 24.07
CA GLN A 95 -3.08 -6.69 23.44
C GLN A 95 -4.53 -6.47 23.05
N GLU A 96 -5.31 -5.77 23.87
CA GLU A 96 -6.69 -5.43 23.56
C GLU A 96 -6.81 -4.51 22.34
N TRP A 97 -6.02 -3.43 22.29
CA TRP A 97 -5.93 -2.56 21.11
C TRP A 97 -5.56 -3.34 19.84
N VAL A 98 -4.51 -4.15 19.92
CA VAL A 98 -4.04 -4.96 18.78
C VAL A 98 -5.11 -5.94 18.30
N ASN A 99 -5.79 -6.63 19.22
CA ASN A 99 -6.83 -7.60 18.87
C ASN A 99 -8.00 -6.92 18.16
N ARG A 100 -8.48 -5.78 18.68
CA ARG A 100 -9.60 -5.04 18.09
C ARG A 100 -9.24 -4.47 16.72
N LEU A 101 -8.05 -3.85 16.59
CA LEU A 101 -7.59 -3.30 15.32
C LEU A 101 -7.42 -4.38 14.25
N ARG A 102 -6.87 -5.55 14.60
CA ARG A 102 -6.75 -6.68 13.67
C ARG A 102 -8.11 -7.23 13.26
N ALA A 103 -9.04 -7.36 14.20
CA ALA A 103 -10.40 -7.82 13.89
C ALA A 103 -11.08 -6.91 12.86
N VAL A 104 -11.00 -5.58 13.07
CA VAL A 104 -11.54 -4.60 12.11
C VAL A 104 -10.79 -4.68 10.77
N SER A 105 -9.46 -4.64 10.77
CA SER A 105 -8.65 -4.75 9.54
C SER A 105 -9.00 -6.00 8.73
N GLN A 106 -9.11 -7.16 9.38
CA GLN A 106 -9.45 -8.42 8.72
C GLN A 106 -10.86 -8.42 8.13
N MET A 107 -11.82 -7.84 8.84
CA MET A 107 -13.21 -7.74 8.40
C MET A 107 -13.32 -6.92 7.11
N TYR A 108 -12.69 -5.74 7.06
CA TYR A 108 -12.66 -4.89 5.87
C TYR A 108 -11.86 -5.50 4.72
N THR A 109 -10.72 -6.12 5.02
CA THR A 109 -9.91 -6.81 4.01
C THR A 109 -10.69 -7.98 3.37
N THR A 110 -11.46 -8.73 4.16
CA THR A 110 -12.26 -9.86 3.66
C THR A 110 -13.46 -9.39 2.83
N ALA A 111 -14.12 -8.29 3.24
CA ALA A 111 -15.19 -7.67 2.46
C ALA A 111 -14.68 -7.11 1.12
N ALA A 112 -13.48 -6.53 1.10
CA ALA A 112 -12.81 -6.10 -0.12
C ALA A 112 -12.40 -7.30 -0.99
N ALA A 113 -11.88 -8.37 -0.37
CA ALA A 113 -11.49 -9.62 -1.05
C ALA A 113 -12.66 -10.35 -1.74
N GLN A 114 -13.88 -10.26 -1.21
CA GLN A 114 -15.07 -10.81 -1.87
C GLN A 114 -15.40 -10.08 -3.18
N ASN A 115 -15.08 -8.79 -3.27
CA ASN A 115 -15.25 -7.99 -4.48
C ASN A 115 -14.03 -8.10 -5.42
N ASN A 116 -12.88 -8.48 -4.87
CA ASN A 116 -11.60 -8.53 -5.55
C ASN A 116 -10.72 -9.66 -4.97
N PRO A 117 -10.80 -10.90 -5.49
CA PRO A 117 -10.15 -12.05 -4.88
C PRO A 117 -8.62 -11.84 -4.80
N PRO A 118 -8.00 -12.05 -3.63
CA PRO A 118 -6.56 -11.91 -3.50
C PRO A 118 -5.86 -12.90 -4.42
N LEU A 119 -4.93 -12.38 -5.22
CA LEU A 119 -4.03 -13.23 -6.00
C LEU A 119 -3.31 -14.18 -5.03
N PRO A 120 -3.10 -15.46 -5.43
CA PRO A 120 -2.42 -16.43 -4.59
C PRO A 120 -1.07 -15.88 -4.12
N PRO A 121 -0.64 -16.19 -2.87
CA PRO A 121 0.63 -15.71 -2.33
C PRO A 121 1.77 -15.94 -3.31
N ARG A 122 2.44 -14.86 -3.69
CA ARG A 122 3.61 -14.90 -4.57
C ARG A 122 4.69 -15.72 -3.87
N GLU A 123 4.84 -16.97 -4.26
CA GLU A 123 5.93 -17.82 -3.80
C GLU A 123 7.22 -17.11 -4.22
N HIS A 124 7.97 -16.59 -3.24
CA HIS A 124 9.29 -16.04 -3.50
C HIS A 124 10.10 -17.10 -4.23
N ILE A 125 10.58 -16.76 -5.43
CA ILE A 125 11.63 -17.52 -6.13
C ILE A 125 12.87 -17.46 -5.23
N VAL A 126 12.95 -18.38 -4.27
CA VAL A 126 14.19 -18.74 -3.63
C VAL A 126 14.96 -19.48 -4.71
N LEU A 127 16.01 -18.83 -5.20
CA LEU A 127 17.01 -19.37 -6.12
C LEU A 127 17.72 -20.56 -5.43
N THR A 128 17.04 -21.69 -5.31
CA THR A 128 17.64 -22.96 -4.90
C THR A 128 17.84 -23.78 -6.17
N LYS A 129 19.11 -24.11 -6.42
CA LYS A 129 19.59 -24.94 -7.54
C LYS A 129 18.63 -26.10 -7.84
N PRO A 130 18.27 -26.37 -9.11
CA PRO A 130 17.55 -27.59 -9.44
C PRO A 130 18.54 -28.75 -9.49
N CYS A 131 18.36 -29.71 -8.58
CA CYS A 131 18.79 -31.08 -8.78
C CYS A 131 17.84 -31.73 -9.80
N MET A 132 18.39 -32.47 -10.76
CA MET A 132 17.66 -33.04 -11.89
C MET A 132 16.59 -34.04 -11.46
N GLY A 133 15.42 -34.00 -12.11
CA GLY A 133 14.50 -35.13 -12.21
C GLY A 133 13.02 -34.79 -12.11
N ALA A 134 12.29 -35.00 -13.22
CA ALA A 134 10.84 -35.12 -13.35
C ALA A 134 9.96 -33.85 -13.27
N GLY A 135 9.65 -33.30 -14.45
CA GLY A 135 8.29 -32.90 -14.85
C GLY A 135 7.47 -31.99 -13.93
N VAL A 136 7.90 -30.74 -13.70
CA VAL A 136 7.02 -29.67 -13.22
C VAL A 136 7.26 -28.42 -14.08
N GLN A 137 6.60 -28.36 -15.23
CA GLN A 137 6.50 -27.14 -16.04
C GLN A 137 5.01 -26.85 -16.24
N SER A 138 4.36 -26.21 -15.27
CA SER A 138 3.02 -25.65 -15.52
C SER A 138 2.55 -24.66 -14.45
N SER A 139 2.91 -24.84 -13.17
CA SER A 139 2.27 -24.11 -12.07
C SER A 139 2.55 -22.59 -12.03
N THR A 140 3.76 -22.16 -12.39
CA THR A 140 4.13 -20.72 -12.39
C THR A 140 3.62 -19.94 -13.58
N SER A 141 3.49 -20.57 -14.75
CA SER A 141 2.90 -19.96 -15.94
C SER A 141 1.40 -19.73 -15.71
N LEU A 142 0.69 -20.73 -15.17
CA LEU A 142 -0.73 -20.62 -14.86
C LEU A 142 -1.03 -19.49 -13.88
N ALA A 143 -0.29 -19.40 -12.77
CA ALA A 143 -0.46 -18.31 -11.79
C ALA A 143 -0.22 -16.90 -12.38
N LEU A 144 0.70 -16.78 -13.35
CA LEU A 144 0.95 -15.52 -14.06
C LEU A 144 -0.22 -15.18 -15.00
N TRP A 145 -0.73 -16.15 -15.75
CA TRP A 145 -1.90 -15.96 -16.62
C TRP A 145 -3.17 -15.66 -15.83
N ASP A 146 -3.35 -16.26 -14.67
CA ASP A 146 -4.44 -15.95 -13.74
C ASP A 146 -4.33 -14.51 -13.24
N ALA A 147 -3.13 -14.06 -12.87
CA ALA A 147 -2.90 -12.68 -12.45
C ALA A 147 -3.19 -11.67 -13.59
N PHE A 148 -2.76 -11.95 -14.82
CA PHE A 148 -3.11 -11.11 -15.97
C PHE A 148 -4.61 -11.09 -16.27
N SER A 149 -5.29 -12.23 -16.10
CA SER A 149 -6.73 -12.33 -16.31
C SER A 149 -7.50 -11.51 -15.27
N ALA A 150 -7.08 -11.58 -14.00
CA ALA A 150 -7.63 -10.74 -12.94
C ALA A 150 -7.41 -9.24 -13.23
N VAL A 151 -6.21 -8.84 -13.64
CA VAL A 151 -5.93 -7.42 -13.99
C VAL A 151 -6.81 -6.95 -15.15
N ARG A 152 -7.03 -7.77 -16.19
CA ARG A 152 -7.96 -7.45 -17.29
C ARG A 152 -9.39 -7.27 -16.79
N GLU A 153 -9.85 -8.14 -15.89
CA GLU A 153 -11.16 -8.03 -15.28
C GLU A 153 -11.31 -6.73 -14.47
N HIS A 154 -10.31 -6.36 -13.67
CA HIS A 154 -10.33 -5.11 -12.93
C HIS A 154 -10.34 -3.89 -13.84
N LEU A 155 -9.57 -3.93 -14.91
CA LEU A 155 -9.51 -2.84 -15.87
C LEU A 155 -10.86 -2.67 -16.58
N PHE A 156 -11.49 -3.77 -16.99
CA PHE A 156 -12.83 -3.76 -17.56
C PHE A 156 -13.88 -3.20 -16.60
N ARG A 157 -13.85 -3.61 -15.32
CA ARG A 157 -14.74 -3.06 -14.29
C ARG A 157 -14.51 -1.56 -14.07
N ALA A 158 -13.25 -1.13 -14.07
CA ALA A 158 -12.89 0.28 -13.93
C ALA A 158 -13.36 1.11 -15.13
N GLU A 159 -13.24 0.59 -16.35
CA GLU A 159 -13.77 1.20 -17.58
C GLU A 159 -15.29 1.36 -17.51
N GLN A 160 -16.01 0.32 -17.07
CA GLN A 160 -17.46 0.39 -16.90
C GLN A 160 -17.89 1.44 -15.86
N ASN A 161 -17.20 1.49 -14.72
CA ASN A 161 -17.47 2.49 -13.68
C ASN A 161 -17.18 3.91 -14.17
N ASN A 162 -16.08 4.11 -14.92
CA ASN A 162 -15.75 5.40 -15.50
C ASN A 162 -16.78 5.82 -16.56
N TYR A 163 -17.28 4.90 -17.39
CA TYR A 163 -18.35 5.17 -18.34
C TYR A 163 -19.62 5.64 -17.63
N LEU A 164 -20.05 4.94 -16.58
CA LEU A 164 -21.22 5.32 -15.78
C LEU A 164 -21.05 6.69 -15.11
N MET A 165 -19.86 6.96 -14.56
CA MET A 165 -19.52 8.25 -13.97
C MET A 165 -19.58 9.37 -15.01
N GLN A 166 -18.97 9.18 -16.18
CA GLN A 166 -18.97 10.17 -17.25
C GLN A 166 -20.39 10.49 -17.72
N ARG A 167 -21.24 9.47 -17.86
CA ARG A 167 -22.66 9.61 -18.21
C ARG A 167 -23.43 10.36 -17.13
N ALA A 168 -23.24 10.02 -15.86
CA ALA A 168 -23.87 10.72 -14.75
C ALA A 168 -23.49 12.22 -14.72
N ILE A 169 -22.25 12.56 -15.09
CA ILE A 169 -21.81 13.95 -15.23
C ILE A 169 -22.50 14.63 -16.42
N ASP A 170 -22.62 13.95 -17.57
CA ASP A 170 -23.25 14.52 -18.77
C ASP A 170 -24.77 14.71 -18.61
N ASP A 171 -25.42 13.87 -17.80
CA ASP A 171 -26.85 13.93 -17.49
C ASP A 171 -27.19 15.05 -16.46
N LEU A 172 -26.19 15.78 -15.93
CA LEU A 172 -26.43 16.87 -14.99
C LEU A 172 -27.16 18.05 -15.65
N PRO A 173 -28.13 18.67 -14.93
CA PRO A 173 -28.88 19.81 -15.46
C PRO A 173 -27.95 20.99 -15.79
N ALA A 174 -28.29 21.72 -16.86
CA ALA A 174 -27.54 22.92 -17.27
C ALA A 174 -27.68 24.08 -16.26
N THR A 175 -28.67 24.02 -15.37
CA THR A 175 -28.96 25.02 -14.34
C THR A 175 -28.93 24.36 -12.96
N GLY A 176 -28.14 24.92 -12.03
CA GLY A 176 -27.91 24.37 -10.70
C GLY A 176 -26.55 24.81 -10.12
N GLU A 177 -26.29 24.46 -8.85
CA GLU A 177 -24.99 24.71 -8.20
C GLU A 177 -23.86 23.85 -8.80
N ILE A 178 -24.16 22.65 -9.28
CA ILE A 178 -23.22 21.75 -9.94
C ILE A 178 -23.71 21.49 -11.36
N LYS A 179 -22.84 21.72 -12.35
CA LYS A 179 -23.15 21.62 -13.79
C LYS A 179 -22.18 20.65 -14.46
N HIS A 180 -22.57 20.06 -15.57
CA HIS A 180 -21.69 19.19 -16.38
C HIS A 180 -20.41 19.92 -16.89
N VAL A 181 -20.43 21.26 -16.96
CA VAL A 181 -19.27 22.10 -17.30
C VAL A 181 -18.44 22.55 -16.08
N ASP A 182 -18.73 22.01 -14.89
CA ASP A 182 -17.95 22.33 -13.69
C ASP A 182 -16.47 21.94 -13.88
N PRO A 183 -15.50 22.84 -13.61
CA PRO A 183 -14.08 22.55 -13.80
C PRO A 183 -13.60 21.32 -13.01
N GLY A 184 -14.12 21.09 -11.81
CA GLY A 184 -13.77 19.92 -11.00
C GLY A 184 -14.26 18.63 -11.64
N LEU A 185 -15.48 18.63 -12.18
CA LEU A 185 -16.03 17.47 -12.91
C LEU A 185 -15.32 17.22 -14.24
N LEU A 186 -14.93 18.28 -14.97
CA LEU A 186 -14.16 18.14 -16.20
C LEU A 186 -12.75 17.57 -15.93
N ILE A 187 -12.08 18.05 -14.88
CA ILE A 187 -10.79 17.48 -14.44
C ILE A 187 -10.97 16.03 -14.02
N LEU A 188 -12.04 15.70 -13.29
CA LEU A 188 -12.34 14.32 -12.90
C LEU A 188 -12.54 13.42 -14.13
N LYS A 189 -13.31 13.83 -15.13
CA LYS A 189 -13.46 13.09 -16.40
C LYS A 189 -12.12 12.89 -17.10
N ALA A 190 -11.34 13.96 -17.24
CA ALA A 190 -10.05 13.92 -17.94
C ALA A 190 -9.02 13.06 -17.22
N SER A 191 -8.90 13.21 -15.90
CA SER A 191 -7.98 12.45 -15.06
C SER A 191 -8.36 10.98 -15.03
N SER A 192 -9.63 10.62 -14.82
CA SER A 192 -10.08 9.23 -14.83
C SER A 192 -9.87 8.54 -16.18
N GLN A 193 -10.13 9.23 -17.29
CA GLN A 193 -9.85 8.70 -18.63
C GLN A 193 -8.35 8.50 -18.87
N SER A 194 -7.53 9.45 -18.43
CA SER A 194 -6.07 9.37 -18.56
C SER A 194 -5.52 8.22 -17.73
N MET A 195 -6.00 8.02 -16.50
CA MET A 195 -5.62 6.90 -15.64
C MET A 195 -5.94 5.55 -16.30
N LEU A 196 -7.14 5.37 -16.86
CA LEU A 196 -7.49 4.14 -17.57
C LEU A 196 -6.58 3.89 -18.78
N THR A 197 -6.25 4.94 -19.51
CA THR A 197 -5.34 4.85 -20.66
C THR A 197 -3.94 4.43 -20.21
N SER A 198 -3.42 5.04 -19.14
CA SER A 198 -2.12 4.69 -18.57
C SER A 198 -2.09 3.26 -18.04
N LEU A 199 -3.15 2.80 -17.34
CA LEU A 199 -3.25 1.43 -16.85
C LEU A 199 -3.27 0.40 -17.99
N ASN A 200 -4.03 0.68 -19.07
CA ASN A 200 -4.03 -0.13 -20.28
C ASN A 200 -2.65 -0.21 -20.93
N GLN A 201 -1.94 0.93 -21.01
CA GLN A 201 -0.56 0.97 -21.54
C GLN A 201 0.41 0.17 -20.66
N CYS A 202 0.32 0.31 -19.34
CA CYS A 202 1.15 -0.46 -18.41
C CYS A 202 0.92 -1.97 -18.55
N LEU A 203 -0.34 -2.41 -18.65
CA LEU A 203 -0.67 -3.81 -18.87
C LEU A 203 -0.10 -4.33 -20.20
N PHE A 204 -0.17 -3.53 -21.25
CA PHE A 204 0.41 -3.87 -22.55
C PHE A 204 1.93 -4.06 -22.48
N ILE A 205 2.64 -3.15 -21.80
CA ILE A 205 4.09 -3.25 -21.59
C ILE A 205 4.44 -4.52 -20.80
N LEU A 206 3.73 -4.78 -19.69
CA LEU A 206 3.93 -5.99 -18.88
C LEU A 206 3.70 -7.27 -19.68
N HIS A 207 2.69 -7.29 -20.55
CA HIS A 207 2.42 -8.43 -21.43
C HIS A 207 3.56 -8.64 -22.44
N GLN A 208 4.08 -7.57 -23.05
CA GLN A 208 5.20 -7.62 -24.00
C GLN A 208 6.48 -8.15 -23.34
N GLU A 209 6.80 -7.69 -22.13
CA GLU A 209 7.97 -8.18 -21.38
C GLU A 209 7.84 -9.65 -21.00
N SER A 210 6.64 -10.10 -20.62
CA SER A 210 6.38 -11.51 -20.29
C SER A 210 6.52 -12.44 -21.51
N ALA A 211 6.11 -11.99 -22.70
CA ALA A 211 6.28 -12.74 -23.94
C ALA A 211 7.75 -12.78 -24.40
N ASN A 212 8.49 -11.69 -24.21
CA ASN A 212 9.91 -11.60 -24.58
C ASN A 212 10.85 -12.32 -23.59
N GLY A 213 10.47 -12.42 -22.31
CA GLY A 213 11.24 -13.12 -21.27
C GLY A 213 11.33 -14.64 -21.47
N LEU A 214 10.44 -15.24 -22.28
CA LEU A 214 10.52 -16.64 -22.71
C LEU A 214 11.52 -16.85 -23.87
N ALA A 215 11.97 -15.78 -24.56
CA ALA A 215 12.88 -15.85 -25.69
C ALA A 215 14.35 -15.51 -25.36
N SER A 216 14.64 -14.88 -24.22
CA SER A 216 15.98 -14.38 -23.86
C SER A 216 16.71 -15.23 -22.82
N GLY A 217 16.65 -16.56 -22.96
CA GLY A 217 17.41 -17.51 -22.14
C GLY A 217 18.79 -17.87 -22.69
N SER A 218 19.62 -16.92 -23.14
CA SER A 218 21.07 -17.14 -23.33
C SER A 218 21.82 -15.87 -23.71
N ILE A 219 22.45 -15.22 -22.73
CA ILE A 219 23.67 -14.43 -22.99
C ILE A 219 24.75 -14.94 -22.04
N LYS A 220 25.69 -15.69 -22.61
CA LYS A 220 26.92 -16.17 -21.97
C LYS A 220 27.80 -14.97 -21.64
N THR A 221 28.09 -14.77 -20.36
CA THR A 221 29.21 -13.94 -19.91
C THR A 221 30.52 -14.66 -20.20
N LYS A 222 31.30 -14.20 -21.19
CA LYS A 222 32.72 -14.54 -21.33
C LYS A 222 33.56 -13.44 -20.70
N GLY A 223 34.31 -13.80 -19.66
CA GLY A 223 35.32 -12.95 -19.05
C GLY A 223 36.66 -13.02 -19.75
N SER A 224 37.56 -12.19 -19.22
CA SER A 224 39.01 -12.13 -19.40
C SER A 224 39.52 -11.37 -20.63
N ILE A 225 40.31 -10.32 -20.37
CA ILE A 225 41.71 -10.18 -20.80
C ILE A 225 42.41 -9.22 -19.80
N LYS A 226 43.40 -9.75 -19.07
CA LYS A 226 44.50 -9.00 -18.46
C LYS A 226 45.51 -8.67 -19.56
N HIS A 227 46.21 -7.53 -19.49
CA HIS A 227 47.67 -7.49 -19.72
C HIS A 227 48.28 -6.16 -19.24
N ASP A 228 49.32 -6.29 -18.41
CA ASP A 228 50.30 -5.28 -17.98
C ASP A 228 51.04 -4.61 -19.15
N HIS A 229 51.46 -3.34 -18.99
CA HIS A 229 52.90 -2.98 -18.89
C HIS A 229 53.19 -1.47 -18.69
N HIS A 230 54.09 -1.23 -17.73
CA HIS A 230 55.27 -0.35 -17.74
C HIS A 230 55.22 1.12 -17.29
N SER A 231 56.09 1.34 -16.29
CA SER A 231 56.59 2.53 -15.59
C SER A 231 57.27 3.59 -16.47
N GLN A 232 57.22 4.87 -16.09
CA GLN A 232 58.38 5.66 -15.57
C GLN A 232 58.16 7.19 -15.50
N HIS A 233 58.69 7.79 -14.41
CA HIS A 233 59.20 9.18 -14.23
C HIS A 233 58.22 10.38 -14.39
N SER A 234 58.34 11.54 -13.72
CA SER A 234 59.15 12.08 -12.60
C SER A 234 58.64 13.50 -12.29
N HIS A 235 58.86 13.95 -11.05
CA HIS A 235 58.61 15.25 -10.43
C HIS A 235 58.68 16.52 -11.32
N SER A 236 57.78 17.49 -11.05
CA SER A 236 58.23 18.84 -10.65
C SER A 236 57.15 19.66 -9.92
N LYS A 237 57.63 20.45 -8.96
CA LYS A 237 56.92 21.30 -8.00
C LYS A 237 56.17 22.46 -8.67
N LYS A 238 55.10 22.95 -8.04
CA LYS A 238 54.87 24.40 -7.85
C LYS A 238 53.90 24.68 -6.70
N LYS A 239 54.44 25.36 -5.67
CA LYS A 239 53.74 26.12 -4.63
C LYS A 239 52.91 27.22 -5.27
N PHE A 240 51.77 27.59 -4.67
CA PHE A 240 51.46 28.99 -4.35
C PHE A 240 50.63 29.07 -3.07
N GLN A 241 50.81 30.19 -2.38
CA GLN A 241 50.61 30.46 -0.95
C GLN A 241 49.37 31.32 -0.72
N LEU A 242 48.83 31.16 0.50
CA LEU A 242 47.96 32.05 1.30
C LEU A 242 46.54 32.31 0.76
#